data_AF-A0A949JZK3-F1
#
_entry.id   AF-A0A949JZK3-F1
#
_cell.length_a   1.000
_cell.length_b   1.000
_cell.length_c   1.000
_cell.angle_alpha   90.00
_cell.angle_beta   90.00
_cell.angle_gamma   90.00
#
_symmetry.space_group_name_H-M   'P 1'
#
loop_
_entity.id
_entity.type
_entity.pdbx_description
1 polymer ?
#
loop_
_entity_poly.entity_id
_entity_poly.type
_entity_poly.pdbx_seq_one_letter_code
_entity_poly.pdbx_strand_id
1 'polypeptide(L)'
;MMRQYKLLLQGFLMNQILFYRSENQLTQEQMAELLHISPRSYFDLEHGKYGLSALTLVFFLSMLPKSEVGNLLDEFQLLIDNEG
;
A
#
# COMPACT_ATOMS: atom_id res chain seq x y z
N MET A 1 -5.75 -10.47 -17.54
CA MET A 1 -6.79 -9.81 -16.72
C MET A 1 -6.47 -9.89 -15.23
N MET A 2 -7.02 -10.82 -14.42
CA MET A 2 -6.86 -10.78 -12.94
C MET A 2 -5.40 -10.78 -12.42
N ARG A 3 -4.49 -11.53 -13.07
CA ARG A 3 -3.07 -11.54 -12.66
C ARG A 3 -2.39 -10.19 -12.86
N GLN A 4 -2.75 -9.45 -13.92
CA GLN A 4 -2.19 -8.14 -14.21
C GLN A 4 -2.67 -7.11 -13.20
N TYR A 5 -3.98 -7.06 -12.93
CA TYR A 5 -4.54 -6.17 -11.90
C TYR A 5 -3.96 -6.45 -10.51
N LYS A 6 -3.68 -7.71 -10.18
CA LYS A 6 -2.99 -8.05 -8.91
C LYS A 6 -1.58 -7.44 -8.83
N LEU A 7 -0.82 -7.49 -9.93
CA LEU A 7 0.53 -6.91 -9.97
C LEU A 7 0.49 -5.38 -9.93
N LEU A 8 -0.43 -4.77 -10.67
CA LEU A 8 -0.66 -3.32 -10.65
C LEU A 8 -1.03 -2.85 -9.23
N LEU A 9 -2.01 -3.51 -8.60
CA LEU A 9 -2.44 -3.16 -7.26
C LEU A 9 -1.31 -3.33 -6.24
N GLN A 10 -0.52 -4.41 -6.36
CA GLN A 10 0.61 -4.65 -5.47
C GLN A 10 1.66 -3.53 -5.58
N GLY A 11 2.06 -3.16 -6.79
CA GLY A 11 3.03 -2.08 -7.00
C GLY A 11 2.51 -0.73 -6.55
N PHE A 12 1.25 -0.42 -6.90
CA PHE A 12 0.58 0.80 -6.51
C PHE A 12 0.53 0.96 -4.98
N LEU A 13 -0.02 -0.03 -4.26
CA LEU A 13 -0.15 0.06 -2.80
C LEU A 13 1.20 0.06 -2.08
N MET A 14 2.21 -0.67 -2.59
CA MET A 14 3.57 -0.60 -2.06
C MET A 14 4.12 0.82 -2.16
N ASN A 15 3.94 1.49 -3.30
CA ASN A 15 4.38 2.88 -3.47
C ASN A 15 3.63 3.84 -2.53
N GLN A 16 2.31 3.69 -2.38
CA GLN A 16 1.53 4.52 -1.44
C GLN A 16 2.03 4.36 0.01
N ILE A 17 2.36 3.14 0.43
CA ILE A 17 2.89 2.86 1.77
C ILE A 17 4.28 3.47 1.96
N LEU A 18 5.17 3.33 0.97
CA LEU A 18 6.51 3.92 0.99
C LEU A 18 6.45 5.44 1.04
N PHE A 19 5.55 6.05 0.26
CA PHE A 19 5.31 7.48 0.26
C PHE A 19 4.81 7.95 1.63
N TYR A 20 3.76 7.31 2.17
CA TYR A 20 3.24 7.62 3.50
C TYR A 20 4.33 7.51 4.59
N ARG A 21 5.15 6.45 4.54
CA ARG A 21 6.27 6.26 5.48
C ARG A 21 7.27 7.42 5.40
N SER A 22 7.64 7.82 4.18
CA SER A 22 8.59 8.91 3.94
C SER A 22 8.06 10.26 4.44
N GLU A 23 6.83 10.61 4.07
CA GLU A 23 6.19 11.89 4.46
C GLU A 23 6.07 12.02 5.98
N ASN A 24 5.81 10.91 6.68
CA ASN A 24 5.69 10.88 8.13
C ASN A 24 7.01 10.59 8.87
N GLN A 25 8.13 10.47 8.14
CA GLN A 25 9.47 10.21 8.70
C GLN A 25 9.54 8.97 9.61
N LEU A 26 8.79 7.93 9.25
CA LEU A 26 8.67 6.71 10.06
C LEU A 26 9.81 5.73 9.78
N THR A 27 10.32 5.08 10.83
CA THR A 27 11.21 3.93 10.68
C THR A 27 10.47 2.72 10.10
N GLN A 28 11.24 1.71 9.71
CA GLN A 28 10.69 0.46 9.21
C GLN A 28 9.81 -0.23 10.28
N GLU A 29 10.27 -0.21 11.53
CA GLU A 29 9.59 -0.81 12.68
C GLU A 29 8.31 -0.06 13.03
N GLN A 30 8.34 1.27 13.04
CA GLN A 30 7.15 2.09 13.31
C GLN A 30 6.07 1.85 12.25
N MET A 31 6.46 1.77 10.97
CA MET A 31 5.50 1.49 9.91
C MET A 31 4.95 0.06 10.00
N ALA A 32 5.79 -0.91 10.35
CA ALA A 32 5.33 -2.29 10.58
C ALA A 32 4.32 -2.38 11.73
N GLU A 33 4.55 -1.65 12.82
CA GLU A 33 3.63 -1.58 13.97
C GLU A 33 2.28 -0.96 13.59
N LEU A 34 2.28 0.16 12.87
CA LEU A 34 1.07 0.81 12.36
C LEU A 34 0.26 -0.09 11.42
N LEU A 35 0.94 -0.90 10.61
CA LEU A 35 0.32 -1.87 9.72
C LEU A 35 -0.06 -3.19 10.42
N HIS A 36 0.27 -3.34 11.71
CA HIS A 36 0.07 -4.55 12.50
C HIS A 36 0.68 -5.81 11.86
N ILE A 37 1.91 -5.69 11.36
CA ILE A 37 2.68 -6.79 10.78
C ILE A 37 4.08 -6.85 11.38
N SER A 38 4.79 -7.96 11.20
CA SER A 38 6.19 -8.04 11.64
C SER A 38 7.09 -7.12 10.82
N PRO A 39 8.19 -6.58 11.37
CA PRO A 39 9.18 -5.81 10.60
C PRO A 39 9.70 -6.58 9.39
N ARG A 40 9.86 -7.90 9.49
CA ARG A 40 10.25 -8.76 8.36
C ARG A 40 9.20 -8.81 7.26
N SER A 41 7.92 -8.88 7.63
CA SER A 41 6.80 -8.84 6.67
C SER A 41 6.74 -7.49 5.95
N TYR A 42 7.00 -6.40 6.69
CA TYR A 42 7.07 -5.07 6.11
C TYR A 42 8.29 -4.92 5.18
N PHE A 43 9.47 -5.41 5.58
CA PHE A 43 10.65 -5.48 4.72
C PHE A 43 10.35 -6.23 3.40
N ASP A 44 9.73 -7.41 3.48
CA ASP A 44 9.35 -8.19 2.30
C ASP A 44 8.33 -7.43 1.40
N LEU A 45 7.45 -6.62 2.00
CA LEU A 45 6.50 -5.76 1.29
C LEU A 45 7.22 -4.63 0.54
N GLU A 46 8.17 -3.94 1.16
CA GLU A 46 8.95 -2.85 0.52
C GLU A 46 9.77 -3.35 -0.68
N HIS A 47 10.10 -4.65 -0.72
CA HIS A 47 10.83 -5.30 -1.81
C HIS A 47 9.91 -6.03 -2.80
N GLY A 48 8.60 -5.83 -2.73
CA GLY A 48 7.63 -6.37 -3.68
C GLY A 48 7.48 -7.90 -3.66
N LYS A 49 7.95 -8.58 -2.60
CA LYS A 49 7.88 -10.04 -2.50
C LYS A 49 6.46 -10.54 -2.27
N TYR A 50 5.67 -9.79 -1.50
CA TYR A 50 4.25 -10.07 -1.25
C TYR A 50 3.44 -8.77 -1.27
N GLY A 51 2.15 -8.88 -1.64
CA GLY A 51 1.19 -7.80 -1.49
C GLY A 51 0.58 -7.76 -0.09
N LEU A 52 -0.21 -6.72 0.17
CA LEU A 52 -0.96 -6.56 1.41
C LEU A 52 -1.98 -7.68 1.59
N SER A 53 -2.14 -8.13 2.84
CA SER A 53 -3.35 -8.84 3.23
C SER A 53 -4.53 -7.86 3.28
N ALA A 54 -5.76 -8.35 3.18
CA ALA A 54 -6.94 -7.50 3.31
C ALA A 54 -6.98 -6.78 4.67
N LEU A 55 -6.54 -7.44 5.74
CA LEU A 55 -6.49 -6.85 7.08
C LEU A 55 -5.46 -5.70 7.15
N THR A 56 -4.26 -5.93 6.61
CA THR A 56 -3.20 -4.90 6.56
C THR A 56 -3.63 -3.71 5.70
N LEU A 57 -4.35 -3.95 4.61
CA LEU A 57 -4.92 -2.88 3.79
C LEU A 57 -5.94 -2.04 4.59
N VAL A 58 -6.83 -2.66 5.35
CA VAL A 58 -7.80 -1.93 6.18
C VAL A 58 -7.10 -1.08 7.24
N PHE A 59 -6.04 -1.58 7.89
CA PHE A 59 -5.23 -0.76 8.79
C PHE A 59 -4.61 0.43 8.08
N PHE A 60 -4.01 0.21 6.91
CA PHE A 60 -3.45 1.30 6.11
C PHE A 60 -4.48 2.37 5.77
N LEU A 61 -5.63 1.98 5.22
CA LEU A 61 -6.70 2.91 4.87
C LEU A 61 -7.27 3.65 6.09
N SER A 62 -7.25 3.03 7.27
CA SER A 62 -7.74 3.64 8.51
C SER A 62 -6.82 4.75 9.05
N MET A 63 -5.57 4.79 8.61
CA MET A 63 -4.62 5.85 8.96
C MET A 63 -4.76 7.09 8.06
N LEU A 64 -5.36 6.94 6.88
CA LEU A 64 -5.48 8.01 5.92
C LEU A 64 -6.70 8.90 6.23
N PRO A 65 -6.61 10.22 5.98
CA PRO A 65 -7.79 11.07 5.89
C PRO A 65 -8.80 10.51 4.88
N LYS A 66 -10.09 10.66 5.16
CA LYS A 66 -11.16 10.13 4.29
C LYS A 66 -11.05 10.63 2.84
N SER A 67 -10.59 11.86 2.63
CA SER A 67 -10.34 12.42 1.30
C SER A 67 -9.23 11.68 0.56
N GLU A 68 -8.16 11.30 1.26
CA GLU A 68 -7.03 10.56 0.66
C GLU A 68 -7.40 9.12 0.30
N VAL A 69 -8.30 8.49 1.07
CA VAL A 69 -8.84 7.18 0.70
C VAL A 69 -9.59 7.24 -0.64
N GLY A 70 -10.37 8.31 -0.88
CA GLY A 70 -11.02 8.55 -2.16
C GLY A 70 -10.01 8.71 -3.29
N ASN A 71 -9.03 9.60 -3.10
CA ASN A 71 -7.97 9.84 -4.08
C ASN A 71 -7.20 8.56 -4.44
N LEU A 72 -6.90 7.72 -3.44
CA LEU A 72 -6.20 6.45 -3.65
C LEU A 72 -6.98 5.50 -4.58
N LEU A 73 -8.30 5.46 -4.48
CA LEU A 73 -9.14 4.65 -5.36
C LEU A 73 -9.21 5.23 -6.78
N ASP A 74 -9.32 6.56 -6.88
CA ASP A 74 -9.34 7.27 -8.17
C ASP A 74 -8.01 7.10 -8.92
N GLU A 75 -6.88 7.23 -8.22
CA GLU A 75 -5.54 7.00 -8.77
C GLU A 75 -5.35 5.57 -9.27
N PHE A 76 -5.85 4.58 -8.52
CA PHE A 76 -5.78 3.19 -8.96
C PHE A 76 -6.67 2.92 -10.19
N GLN A 77 -7.85 3.54 -10.26
CA GLN A 77 -8.71 3.44 -11.45
C GLN A 77 -8.03 4.07 -12.68
N LEU A 78 -7.41 5.24 -12.52
CA LEU A 78 -6.63 5.87 -13.59
C LEU A 78 -5.45 5.00 -14.03
N LEU A 79 -4.77 4.32 -13.10
CA LEU A 79 -3.72 3.37 -13.44
C LEU A 79 -4.26 2.20 -14.26
N ILE A 80 -5.43 1.66 -13.91
CA ILE A 80 -6.11 0.62 -14.69
C ILE A 80 -6.46 1.12 -16.09
N ASP A 81 -6.98 2.33 -16.22
CA ASP A 81 -7.41 2.88 -17.51
C ASP A 81 -6.23 3.16 -18.46
N ASN A 82 -5.04 3.43 -17.90
CA ASN A 82 -3.82 3.69 -18.67
C ASN A 82 -3.03 2.41 -19.03
N GLU A 83 -3.14 1.34 -18.23
CA GLU A 83 -2.39 0.09 -18.43
C GLU A 83 -3.24 -1.14 -18.79
N GLY A 84 -4.57 -1.01 -18.78
CA GLY A 84 -5.55 -2.05 -19.12
C GLY A 84 -5.93 -2.06 -20.59
#